data_AF-A0A428S798-F1
#
_entry.id   AF-A0A428S798-F1
#
_cell.length_a   1.000
_cell.length_b   1.000
_cell.length_c   1.000
_cell.angle_alpha   90.00
_cell.angle_beta   90.00
_cell.angle_gamma   90.00
#
_symmetry.space_group_name_H-M   'P 1'
#
loop_
_entity.id
_entity.type
_entity.pdbx_description
1 polymer ?
#
loop_
_entity_poly.entity_id
_entity_poly.type
_entity_poly.pdbx_seq_one_letter_code
_entity_poly.pdbx_strand_id
1 'polypeptide(L)'
;MSPRTAHPSSPTLHTPQYYSSNIEMTNPKTGDEASGAKRASDFNDSLQNVPAFEAMMSTLRLGQSAQSQLRKCEYDEYLELSQQAGRLLHASTEQKQPTPGWCPEAEEVQQQVNEKFKDYPEVTQNFRAFVQNAHVAITQARATGKK
;
A
#
# COMPACT_ATOMS: atom_id res chain seq x y z
N MET A 1 -63.40 -13.96 -5.81
CA MET A 1 -62.42 -14.31 -4.75
C MET A 1 -61.87 -15.71 -5.08
N SER A 2 -60.55 -15.83 -5.21
CA SER A 2 -59.78 -17.08 -5.45
C SER A 2 -59.84 -18.03 -4.23
N PRO A 3 -59.16 -19.21 -4.18
CA PRO A 3 -58.42 -19.96 -5.21
C PRO A 3 -58.68 -21.50 -5.24
N ARG A 4 -58.07 -22.14 -6.23
CA ARG A 4 -58.01 -23.57 -6.53
C ARG A 4 -56.73 -24.18 -5.93
N THR A 5 -56.80 -25.32 -5.25
CA THR A 5 -55.65 -26.00 -4.63
C THR A 5 -55.33 -27.36 -5.25
N ALA A 6 -54.01 -27.59 -5.30
CA ALA A 6 -53.26 -28.85 -5.23
C ALA A 6 -53.11 -29.76 -6.47
N HIS A 7 -51.85 -29.89 -6.85
CA HIS A 7 -51.22 -30.72 -7.89
C HIS A 7 -51.10 -32.21 -7.53
N PRO A 8 -51.01 -33.10 -8.53
CA PRO A 8 -50.43 -34.44 -8.37
C PRO A 8 -49.15 -34.71 -9.21
N SER A 9 -48.31 -35.60 -8.66
CA SER A 9 -47.48 -36.65 -9.31
C SER A 9 -46.07 -36.41 -9.91
N SER A 10 -45.07 -37.03 -9.23
CA SER A 10 -43.96 -37.91 -9.74
C SER A 10 -42.82 -37.34 -10.61
N PRO A 11 -41.68 -38.04 -10.89
CA PRO A 11 -41.06 -39.25 -10.29
C PRO A 11 -39.53 -39.12 -9.99
N THR A 12 -39.00 -40.20 -9.41
CA THR A 12 -37.61 -40.58 -9.05
C THR A 12 -36.50 -40.26 -10.06
N LEU A 13 -35.35 -39.78 -9.56
CA LEU A 13 -34.10 -39.62 -10.33
C LEU A 13 -32.94 -40.39 -9.68
N HIS A 14 -32.20 -41.04 -10.57
CA HIS A 14 -31.17 -42.07 -10.42
C HIS A 14 -29.88 -41.51 -9.78
N THR A 15 -29.34 -42.14 -8.74
CA THR A 15 -27.98 -41.88 -8.23
C THR A 15 -26.97 -42.75 -8.97
N PRO A 16 -25.99 -42.19 -9.70
CA PRO A 16 -24.91 -42.99 -10.27
C PRO A 16 -23.94 -43.44 -9.17
N GLN A 17 -23.72 -44.75 -9.09
CA GLN A 17 -22.66 -45.38 -8.30
C GLN A 17 -21.30 -45.06 -8.95
N TYR A 18 -20.48 -44.26 -8.28
CA TYR A 18 -19.10 -44.03 -8.69
C TYR A 18 -18.27 -45.29 -8.41
N TYR A 19 -17.69 -45.84 -9.46
CA TYR A 19 -16.69 -46.90 -9.41
C TYR A 19 -15.45 -46.43 -8.63
N SER A 20 -15.13 -47.09 -7.51
CA SER A 20 -13.82 -46.97 -6.85
C SER A 20 -12.74 -47.53 -7.76
N SER A 21 -12.04 -46.64 -8.45
CA SER A 21 -10.76 -46.95 -9.08
C SER A 21 -9.67 -46.71 -8.05
N ASN A 22 -9.05 -47.78 -7.55
CA ASN A 22 -7.81 -47.70 -6.76
C ASN A 22 -6.70 -47.18 -7.68
N ILE A 23 -6.59 -45.86 -7.82
CA ILE A 23 -5.37 -45.25 -8.33
C ILE A 23 -4.41 -45.22 -7.14
N GLU A 24 -3.45 -46.14 -7.18
CA GLU A 24 -2.20 -46.07 -6.44
C GLU A 24 -1.58 -44.69 -6.72
N MET A 25 -1.87 -43.72 -5.85
CA MET A 25 -1.16 -42.44 -5.86
C MET A 25 0.24 -42.73 -5.37
N THR A 26 1.18 -42.89 -6.30
CA THR A 26 2.60 -42.70 -6.02
C THR A 26 2.74 -41.33 -5.37
N ASN A 27 2.99 -41.36 -4.06
CA ASN A 27 3.14 -40.22 -3.16
C ASN A 27 3.92 -39.08 -3.83
N PRO A 28 3.29 -37.95 -4.22
CA PRO A 28 4.03 -36.75 -4.49
C PRO A 28 4.53 -36.25 -3.14
N LYS A 29 5.74 -36.68 -2.83
CA LYS A 29 6.69 -36.11 -1.87
C LYS A 29 6.17 -34.75 -1.38
N THR A 30 5.67 -34.75 -0.15
CA THR A 30 5.26 -33.58 0.62
C THR A 30 6.17 -32.40 0.28
N GLY A 31 5.66 -31.53 -0.58
CA GLY A 31 6.27 -30.24 -0.89
C GLY A 31 6.06 -29.33 0.30
N ASP A 32 6.84 -29.61 1.34
CA ASP A 32 7.22 -28.77 2.47
C ASP A 32 6.47 -27.41 2.53
N GLU A 33 5.22 -27.42 3.02
CA GLU A 33 4.44 -26.19 3.25
C GLU A 33 5.17 -25.24 4.22
N ALA A 34 6.01 -25.81 5.10
CA ALA A 34 6.94 -25.08 5.96
C ALA A 34 8.03 -24.31 5.16
N SER A 35 8.40 -24.79 3.97
CA SER A 35 9.36 -24.12 3.08
C SER A 35 8.81 -22.81 2.52
N GLY A 36 7.51 -22.76 2.21
CA GLY A 36 6.85 -21.55 1.71
C GLY A 36 6.82 -20.42 2.74
N ALA A 37 6.33 -20.73 3.95
CA ALA A 37 6.28 -19.77 5.04
C ALA A 37 7.67 -19.28 5.47
N LYS A 38 8.66 -20.19 5.53
CA LYS A 38 10.04 -19.83 5.84
C LYS A 38 10.64 -18.92 4.77
N ARG A 39 10.49 -19.23 3.48
CA ARG A 39 10.98 -18.38 2.39
C ARG A 39 10.35 -16.98 2.42
N ALA A 40 9.05 -16.89 2.73
CA ALA A 40 8.37 -15.61 2.89
C ALA A 40 8.92 -14.80 4.07
N SER A 41 9.18 -15.45 5.21
CA SER A 41 9.83 -14.83 6.37
C SER A 41 11.23 -14.33 6.04
N ASP A 42 12.09 -15.20 5.49
CA ASP A 42 13.48 -14.85 5.14
C ASP A 42 13.53 -13.67 4.16
N PHE A 43 12.59 -13.63 3.21
CA PHE A 43 12.45 -12.51 2.26
C PHE A 43 11.99 -11.22 2.95
N ASN A 44 10.97 -11.28 3.81
CA ASN A 44 10.51 -10.13 4.58
C ASN A 44 11.64 -9.56 5.46
N ASP A 45 12.39 -10.42 6.13
CA ASP A 45 13.54 -10.04 6.95
C ASP A 45 14.61 -9.37 6.08
N SER A 46 14.86 -9.89 4.89
CA SER A 46 15.79 -9.29 3.93
C SER A 46 15.35 -7.88 3.50
N LEU A 47 14.05 -7.68 3.28
CA LEU A 47 13.50 -6.36 2.91
C LEU A 47 13.58 -5.35 4.05
N GLN A 48 13.36 -5.76 5.29
CA GLN A 48 13.52 -4.88 6.46
C GLN A 48 14.97 -4.41 6.64
N ASN A 49 15.93 -5.17 6.14
CA ASN A 49 17.35 -4.78 6.13
C ASN A 49 17.72 -3.85 4.96
N VAL A 50 16.83 -3.62 3.99
CA VAL A 50 17.07 -2.66 2.90
C VAL A 50 16.89 -1.24 3.45
N PRO A 51 17.93 -0.38 3.39
CA PRO A 51 17.84 0.99 3.89
C PRO A 51 16.67 1.74 3.25
N ALA A 52 15.91 2.46 4.07
CA ALA A 52 14.75 3.23 3.66
C ALA A 52 13.59 2.44 3.04
N PHE A 53 13.59 1.10 3.10
CA PHE A 53 12.52 0.29 2.51
C PHE A 53 11.12 0.67 3.02
N GLU A 54 10.93 0.76 4.34
CA GLU A 54 9.64 1.15 4.93
C GLU A 54 9.19 2.55 4.49
N ALA A 55 10.13 3.49 4.41
CA ALA A 55 9.88 4.85 3.98
C ALA A 55 9.48 4.92 2.49
N MET A 56 10.15 4.13 1.64
CA MET A 56 9.80 4.00 0.22
C MET A 56 8.41 3.38 0.03
N MET A 57 8.12 2.29 0.74
CA MET A 57 6.81 1.63 0.67
C MET A 57 5.68 2.53 1.19
N SER A 58 5.93 3.27 2.27
CA SER A 58 4.97 4.24 2.79
C SER A 58 4.71 5.37 1.79
N THR A 59 5.76 5.91 1.16
CA THR A 59 5.65 6.93 0.12
C THR A 59 4.83 6.43 -1.07
N LEU A 60 5.11 5.21 -1.55
CA LEU A 60 4.37 4.59 -2.66
C LEU A 60 2.90 4.40 -2.32
N ARG A 61 2.60 3.85 -1.14
CA ARG A 61 1.22 3.63 -0.68
C ARG A 61 0.42 4.92 -0.60
N LEU A 62 1.00 5.94 0.03
CA LEU A 62 0.35 7.24 0.20
C LEU A 62 0.20 7.97 -1.14
N GLY A 63 1.21 7.89 -2.02
CA GLY A 63 1.15 8.45 -3.36
C GLY A 63 0.07 7.78 -4.23
N GLN A 64 -0.09 6.47 -4.13
CA GLN A 64 -1.16 5.73 -4.81
C GLN A 64 -2.55 6.08 -4.26
N SER A 65 -2.70 6.21 -2.94
CA SER A 65 -3.97 6.66 -2.34
C SER A 65 -4.37 8.04 -2.89
N ALA A 66 -3.44 9.00 -2.91
CA ALA A 66 -3.71 10.32 -3.49
C ALA A 66 -4.03 10.26 -4.99
N GLN A 67 -3.29 9.46 -5.77
CA GLN A 67 -3.53 9.29 -7.21
C GLN A 67 -4.91 8.68 -7.52
N SER A 68 -5.44 7.83 -6.64
CA SER A 68 -6.75 7.21 -6.82
C SER A 68 -7.91 8.17 -6.61
N GLN A 69 -7.68 9.28 -5.91
CA GLN A 69 -8.70 10.26 -5.55
C GLN A 69 -8.66 11.50 -6.45
N LEU A 70 -7.46 11.91 -6.86
CA LEU A 70 -7.24 13.12 -7.62
C LEU A 70 -7.29 12.87 -9.13
N ARG A 71 -7.78 13.83 -9.90
CA ARG A 71 -7.57 13.83 -11.35
C ARG A 71 -6.09 14.03 -11.64
N LYS A 72 -5.64 13.63 -12.84
CA LYS A 72 -4.23 13.74 -13.23
C LYS A 72 -3.63 15.14 -12.97
N CYS A 73 -4.31 16.20 -13.39
CA CYS A 73 -3.83 17.57 -13.18
C CYS A 73 -3.72 17.95 -11.69
N GLU A 74 -4.68 17.51 -10.87
CA GLU A 74 -4.69 17.75 -9.42
C GLU A 74 -3.59 16.95 -8.72
N TYR A 75 -3.31 15.74 -9.20
CA TYR A 75 -2.23 14.91 -8.70
C TYR A 75 -0.85 15.48 -9.06
N ASP A 76 -0.68 16.01 -10.27
CA ASP A 76 0.56 16.68 -10.68
C ASP A 76 0.84 17.89 -9.77
N GLU A 77 -0.19 18.71 -9.49
CA GLU A 77 -0.09 19.84 -8.55
C GLU A 77 0.19 19.39 -7.10
N TYR A 78 -0.41 18.28 -6.66
CA TYR A 78 -0.12 17.68 -5.36
C TYR A 78 1.36 17.26 -5.26
N LEU A 79 1.91 16.68 -6.32
CA LEU A 79 3.33 16.32 -6.37
C LEU A 79 4.22 17.57 -6.37
N GLU A 80 3.86 18.65 -7.06
CA GLU A 80 4.61 19.91 -7.03
C GLU A 80 4.70 20.49 -5.60
N LEU A 81 3.58 20.54 -4.88
CA LEU A 81 3.54 20.98 -3.48
C LEU A 81 4.36 20.04 -2.59
N SER A 82 4.29 18.73 -2.82
CA SER A 82 5.10 17.76 -2.07
C SER A 82 6.61 17.96 -2.26
N GLN A 83 7.03 18.28 -3.49
CA GLN A 83 8.43 18.57 -3.81
C GLN A 83 8.87 19.88 -3.17
N GLN A 84 8.00 20.90 -3.14
CA GLN A 84 8.27 22.15 -2.44
C GLN A 84 8.49 21.91 -0.95
N ALA A 85 7.58 21.20 -0.28
CA ALA A 85 7.74 20.84 1.13
C ALA A 85 9.03 20.01 1.35
N GLY A 86 9.30 19.02 0.49
CA GLY A 86 10.52 18.22 0.55
C GLY A 86 11.82 19.05 0.45
N ARG A 87 11.86 20.08 -0.41
CA ARG A 87 13.00 21.01 -0.51
C ARG A 87 13.19 21.81 0.78
N LEU A 88 12.10 22.28 1.39
CA LEU A 88 12.14 23.02 2.65
C LEU A 88 12.71 22.16 3.78
N LEU A 89 12.22 20.92 3.91
CA LEU A 89 12.75 19.98 4.91
C LEU A 89 14.24 19.68 4.70
N HIS A 90 14.68 19.53 3.44
CA HIS A 90 16.08 19.32 3.14
C HIS A 90 16.95 20.52 3.57
N ALA A 91 16.51 21.74 3.24
CA ALA A 91 17.21 22.96 3.63
C ALA A 91 17.29 23.13 5.15
N SER A 92 16.21 22.84 5.89
CA SER A 92 16.21 22.87 7.36
C SER A 92 17.20 21.88 7.97
N THR A 93 17.38 20.71 7.34
CA THR A 93 18.33 19.68 7.79
C THR A 93 19.79 20.12 7.59
N GLU A 94 20.10 20.82 6.50
CA GLU A 94 21.45 21.33 6.23
C GLU A 94 21.85 22.48 7.17
N GLN A 95 20.89 23.28 7.62
CA GLN A 95 21.13 24.44 8.49
C GLN A 95 21.35 24.07 9.98
N LYS A 96 21.42 22.78 10.33
CA LYS A 96 21.54 22.29 11.73
C LYS A 96 20.51 22.96 12.67
N GLN A 97 19.29 23.17 12.19
CA GLN A 97 18.24 23.66 13.07
C GLN A 97 18.03 22.68 14.25
N PRO A 98 17.72 23.20 15.45
CA PRO A 98 17.62 22.40 16.67
C PRO A 98 16.51 21.34 16.60
N THR A 99 15.62 21.42 15.61
CA THR A 99 14.63 20.39 15.29
C THR A 99 14.81 19.99 13.82
N PRO A 100 15.53 18.89 13.51
CA PRO A 100 15.46 18.29 12.18
C PRO A 100 14.03 17.78 12.00
N GLY A 101 13.21 18.55 11.30
CA GLY A 101 11.78 18.31 11.27
C GLY A 101 11.02 19.38 10.51
N TRP A 102 9.75 19.07 10.28
CA TRP A 102 8.78 19.91 9.60
C TRP A 102 8.84 21.38 10.04
N CYS A 103 9.26 22.27 9.14
CA CYS A 103 9.48 23.70 9.42
C CYS A 103 8.22 24.55 9.21
N PRO A 104 8.17 25.79 9.73
CA PRO A 104 7.03 26.70 9.53
C PRO A 104 6.67 26.91 8.06
N GLU A 105 7.67 27.04 7.17
CA GLU A 105 7.44 27.21 5.74
C GLU A 105 6.81 25.95 5.11
N ALA A 106 7.12 24.76 5.63
CA ALA A 106 6.46 23.53 5.19
C ALA A 106 5.02 23.46 5.71
N GLU A 107 4.73 24.03 6.88
CA GLU A 107 3.36 24.15 7.41
C GLU A 107 2.49 25.05 6.52
N GLU A 108 3.05 26.13 5.95
CA GLU A 108 2.34 26.95 4.96
C GLU A 108 1.96 26.14 3.71
N VAL A 109 2.85 25.24 3.26
CA VAL A 109 2.55 24.33 2.15
C VAL A 109 1.45 23.32 2.53
N GLN A 110 1.48 22.78 3.75
CA GLN A 110 0.38 21.92 4.23
C GLN A 110 -0.95 22.68 4.28
N GLN A 111 -0.95 23.95 4.68
CA GLN A 111 -2.16 24.75 4.67
C GLN A 111 -2.68 24.98 3.24
N GLN A 112 -1.80 25.25 2.28
CA GLN A 112 -2.19 25.33 0.87
C GLN A 112 -2.78 24.00 0.35
N VAL A 113 -2.20 22.87 0.74
CA VAL A 113 -2.76 21.54 0.43
C VAL A 113 -4.13 21.35 1.07
N ASN A 114 -4.29 21.73 2.34
CA ASN A 114 -5.57 21.64 3.06
C ASN A 114 -6.67 22.44 2.37
N GLU A 115 -6.34 23.63 1.85
CA GLU A 115 -7.30 24.49 1.15
C GLU A 115 -7.62 23.98 -0.25
N LYS A 116 -6.59 23.60 -1.01
CA LYS A 116 -6.72 23.20 -2.42
C LYS A 116 -7.39 21.83 -2.58
N PHE A 117 -7.11 20.90 -1.66
CA PHE A 117 -7.64 19.54 -1.68
C PHE A 117 -8.61 19.27 -0.52
N LYS A 118 -9.29 20.31 -0.01
CA LYS A 118 -10.23 20.21 1.13
C LYS A 118 -11.32 19.14 0.97
N ASP A 119 -11.71 18.85 -0.27
CA ASP A 119 -12.73 17.85 -0.60
C ASP A 119 -12.19 16.41 -0.54
N TYR A 120 -10.87 16.25 -0.38
CA TYR A 120 -10.16 14.96 -0.30
C TYR A 120 -9.43 14.85 1.06
N PRO A 121 -10.15 14.57 2.16
CA PRO A 121 -9.59 14.60 3.51
C PRO A 121 -8.43 13.60 3.72
N GLU A 122 -8.45 12.46 3.05
CA GLU A 122 -7.35 11.50 3.14
C GLU A 122 -6.07 12.03 2.47
N VAL A 123 -6.20 12.76 1.36
CA VAL A 123 -5.08 13.40 0.65
C VAL A 123 -4.41 14.45 1.53
N THR A 124 -5.20 15.30 2.19
CA THR A 124 -4.70 16.38 3.04
C THR A 124 -4.10 15.86 4.34
N GLN A 125 -4.78 14.92 5.01
CA GLN A 125 -4.29 14.30 6.25
C GLN A 125 -2.97 13.55 6.07
N ASN A 126 -2.81 12.87 4.93
CA ASN A 126 -1.61 12.06 4.68
C ASN A 126 -0.45 12.84 4.06
N PHE A 127 -0.64 14.09 3.62
CA PHE A 127 0.37 14.85 2.90
C PHE A 127 1.69 14.97 3.67
N ARG A 128 1.64 15.36 4.94
CA ARG A 128 2.83 15.45 5.80
C ARG A 128 3.58 14.13 5.89
N ALA A 129 2.87 13.03 6.11
CA ALA A 129 3.46 11.70 6.19
C ALA A 129 4.10 11.29 4.85
N PHE A 130 3.45 11.61 3.72
CA PHE A 130 4.00 11.36 2.40
C PHE A 130 5.34 12.08 2.20
N VAL A 131 5.39 13.39 2.47
CA VAL A 131 6.60 14.20 2.31
C VAL A 131 7.73 13.74 3.24
N GLN A 132 7.43 13.46 4.51
CA GLN A 132 8.43 13.01 5.48
C GLN A 132 9.02 11.66 5.12
N ASN A 133 8.19 10.69 4.70
CA ASN A 133 8.68 9.39 4.26
C ASN A 133 9.52 9.50 2.98
N ALA A 134 9.10 10.33 2.01
CA ALA A 134 9.88 10.58 0.81
C ALA A 134 11.26 11.19 1.15
N HIS A 135 11.29 12.14 2.09
CA HIS A 135 12.53 12.73 2.55
C HIS A 135 13.46 11.70 3.22
N VAL A 136 12.95 10.90 4.15
CA VAL A 136 13.72 9.84 4.81
C VAL A 136 14.28 8.87 3.78
N ALA A 137 13.47 8.45 2.81
CA ALA A 137 13.87 7.56 1.74
C ALA A 137 15.08 8.11 0.96
N ILE A 138 15.00 9.37 0.53
CA ILE A 138 16.06 10.05 -0.22
C ILE A 138 17.33 10.20 0.64
N THR A 139 17.19 10.60 1.90
CA THR A 139 18.35 10.82 2.79
C THR A 139 19.10 9.52 3.07
N GLN A 140 18.40 8.43 3.37
CA GLN A 140 19.02 7.13 3.64
C GLN A 140 19.59 6.48 2.37
N ALA A 141 18.93 6.64 1.22
CA ALA A 141 19.49 6.21 -0.07
C ALA A 141 20.80 6.95 -0.40
N ARG A 142 20.88 8.25 -0.13
CA ARG A 142 22.12 9.04 -0.32
C ARG A 142 23.23 8.65 0.66
N ALA A 143 22.89 8.26 1.89
CA ALA A 143 23.88 7.82 2.88
C ALA A 143 24.53 6.48 2.52
N THR A 144 23.80 5.61 1.80
CA THR A 144 24.25 4.25 1.47
C THR A 144 25.06 4.18 0.17
N GLY A 145 24.89 5.14 -0.75
CA GLY A 145 25.68 5.27 -1.98
C GLY A 145 27.05 5.97 -1.84
N LYS A 146 27.48 6.36 -0.64
CA LYS A 146 28.77 7.04 -0.37
C LYS A 146 29.94 6.09 -0.02
N LYS A 147 29.90 4.83 -0.48
CA LYS A 147 30.99 3.86 -0.27
C LYS A 147 31.87 3.73 -1.51
#